data_AF-A0AAE4VE71-F1
#
_entry.id   AF-A0AAE4VE71-F1
#
_cell.length_a   1.000
_cell.length_b   1.000
_cell.length_c   1.000
_cell.angle_alpha   90.00
_cell.angle_beta   90.00
_cell.angle_gamma   90.00
#
_symmetry.space_group_name_H-M   'P 1'
#
loop_
_entity.id
_entity.type
_entity.pdbx_description
1 polymer ?
#
loop_
_entity_poly.entity_id
_entity_poly.type
_entity_poly.pdbx_seq_one_letter_code
_entity_poly.pdbx_strand_id
1 'polypeptide(L)'
;MGKHIIEGHEIDVADADDLDGFAGKPISMTFGDGGKISASVPTHPTKSILAKFALESENLPKDEYWLLVPPAANRTQLGLSEIRPVRNQWTSNDIGHQIELFDAIGRIAVFGGHVEMAMKKVLITLRGGDHDLLDPTLPGDWDGLEKELRKVCDGSDQTRIDLLQILDDAESAQLRDKRNDAIHGYWWLVRAHNRLINARYYRPKKGTTPLPISIYNTIEDVRAVSTALYHMADKLEKLVTPHWPIAFFDDVVKQPKKDRSG
;
A
#
# COMPACT_ATOMS: atom_id res chain seq x y z
N MET A 1 -18.01 -17.80 28.83
CA MET A 1 -16.69 -17.14 28.95
C MET A 1 -15.64 -17.82 28.08
N GLY A 2 -14.92 -17.05 27.28
CA GLY A 2 -13.72 -17.56 26.63
C GLY A 2 -12.76 -16.42 26.36
N LYS A 3 -11.58 -16.48 26.95
CA LYS A 3 -10.43 -15.82 26.35
C LYS A 3 -10.07 -16.63 25.12
N HIS A 4 -10.07 -16.00 23.95
CA HIS A 4 -9.75 -16.69 22.71
C HIS A 4 -8.36 -16.29 22.24
N ILE A 5 -7.56 -17.28 21.83
CA ILE A 5 -6.32 -17.00 21.13
C ILE A 5 -6.68 -16.73 19.67
N ILE A 6 -6.58 -15.47 19.25
CA ILE A 6 -6.83 -15.03 17.87
C ILE A 6 -5.57 -14.31 17.41
N GLU A 7 -5.00 -14.75 16.29
CA GLU A 7 -3.73 -14.21 15.76
C GLU A 7 -2.57 -14.27 16.77
N GLY A 8 -2.57 -15.27 17.67
CA GLY A 8 -1.56 -15.41 18.72
C GLY A 8 -1.76 -14.51 19.95
N HIS A 9 -2.84 -13.74 20.00
CA HIS A 9 -3.18 -12.87 21.12
C HIS A 9 -4.38 -13.39 21.89
N GLU A 10 -4.32 -13.27 23.22
CA GLU A 10 -5.45 -13.54 24.09
C GLU A 10 -6.43 -12.36 24.06
N ILE A 11 -7.65 -12.59 23.57
CA ILE A 11 -8.67 -11.56 23.39
C ILE A 11 -9.92 -11.92 24.20
N ASP A 12 -10.41 -10.95 24.96
CA ASP A 12 -11.69 -11.06 25.68
C ASP A 12 -12.86 -10.89 24.70
N VAL A 13 -13.62 -11.96 24.51
CA VAL A 13 -14.79 -11.99 23.63
C VAL A 13 -16.06 -12.06 24.46
N ALA A 14 -17.03 -11.20 24.15
CA ALA A 14 -18.37 -11.21 24.72
C ALA A 14 -19.10 -12.53 24.40
N ASP A 15 -19.81 -13.09 25.37
CA ASP A 15 -20.57 -14.33 25.16
C ASP A 15 -22.04 -14.08 24.78
N ALA A 16 -22.83 -15.15 24.66
CA ALA A 16 -24.21 -15.04 24.20
C ALA A 16 -25.10 -14.24 25.16
N ASP A 17 -24.78 -14.29 26.46
CA ASP A 17 -25.52 -13.59 27.51
C ASP A 17 -25.17 -12.09 27.50
N ASP A 18 -23.94 -11.73 27.09
CA ASP A 18 -23.52 -10.34 26.86
C ASP A 18 -24.17 -9.70 25.60
N LEU A 19 -24.83 -10.48 24.73
CA LEU A 19 -25.20 -10.08 23.36
C LEU A 19 -26.71 -10.20 23.03
N ASP A 20 -27.60 -10.29 24.02
CA ASP A 20 -29.07 -10.21 23.87
C ASP A 20 -29.64 -10.99 22.65
N GLY A 21 -29.19 -12.22 22.41
CA GLY A 21 -29.70 -13.08 21.33
C GLY A 21 -29.23 -12.75 19.91
N PHE A 22 -28.17 -11.92 19.77
CA PHE A 22 -27.45 -11.70 18.51
C PHE A 22 -26.34 -12.73 18.26
N ALA A 23 -25.91 -13.47 19.28
CA ALA A 23 -24.84 -14.45 19.16
C ALA A 23 -25.16 -15.51 18.08
N GLY A 24 -24.24 -15.68 17.13
CA GLY A 24 -24.31 -16.70 16.07
C GLY A 24 -25.23 -16.39 14.90
N LYS A 25 -25.98 -15.28 14.90
CA LYS A 25 -26.80 -14.87 13.75
C LYS A 25 -25.93 -14.19 12.69
N PRO A 26 -26.07 -14.54 11.40
CA PRO A 26 -25.39 -13.84 10.33
C PRO A 26 -25.78 -12.36 10.32
N ILE A 27 -24.78 -11.49 10.27
CA ILE A 27 -24.99 -10.06 10.01
C ILE A 27 -25.18 -9.88 8.50
N SER A 28 -26.33 -9.35 8.10
CA SER A 28 -26.62 -9.01 6.70
C SER A 28 -26.16 -7.58 6.37
N MET A 29 -25.57 -7.39 5.20
CA MET A 29 -25.22 -6.07 4.69
C MET A 29 -26.39 -5.41 3.98
N THR A 30 -26.56 -4.11 4.20
CA THR A 30 -27.44 -3.25 3.42
C THR A 30 -26.62 -2.43 2.43
N PHE A 31 -27.01 -2.46 1.16
CA PHE A 31 -26.47 -1.58 0.13
C PHE A 31 -27.26 -0.27 0.16
N GLY A 32 -26.60 0.83 0.52
CA GLY A 32 -27.18 2.16 0.49
C GLY A 32 -26.92 2.89 -0.84
N ASP A 33 -27.59 4.02 -1.02
CA ASP A 33 -27.41 4.88 -2.20
C ASP A 33 -25.95 5.34 -2.34
N GLY A 34 -25.44 5.29 -3.58
CA GLY A 34 -24.05 5.66 -3.89
C GLY A 34 -23.01 4.57 -3.60
N GLY A 35 -23.40 3.31 -3.49
CA GLY A 35 -22.47 2.18 -3.36
C GLY A 35 -21.87 2.01 -1.96
N LYS A 36 -22.37 2.77 -0.97
CA LYS A 36 -22.00 2.59 0.43
C LYS A 36 -22.59 1.28 0.95
N ILE A 37 -21.77 0.45 1.55
CA ILE A 37 -22.23 -0.75 2.23
C ILE A 37 -22.11 -0.55 3.73
N SER A 38 -23.21 -0.80 4.44
CA SER A 38 -23.28 -0.73 5.89
C SER A 38 -23.91 -2.00 6.43
N ALA A 39 -23.60 -2.31 7.69
CA ALA A 39 -24.30 -3.35 8.43
C ALA A 39 -24.42 -2.90 9.90
N SER A 40 -25.53 -3.26 10.53
CA SER A 40 -25.69 -3.11 11.97
C SER A 40 -25.06 -4.32 12.65
N VAL A 41 -24.01 -4.08 13.43
CA VAL A 41 -23.32 -5.12 14.19
C VAL A 41 -23.55 -4.88 15.69
N PRO A 42 -23.79 -5.92 16.50
CA PRO A 42 -23.77 -5.76 17.94
C PRO A 42 -22.37 -5.32 18.37
N THR A 43 -22.28 -4.51 19.43
CA THR A 43 -21.02 -4.07 20.03
C THR A 43 -21.10 -4.19 21.55
N HIS A 44 -19.99 -4.54 22.19
CA HIS A 44 -19.87 -4.52 23.64
C HIS A 44 -18.94 -3.36 24.03
N PRO A 45 -19.20 -2.63 25.12
CA PRO A 45 -18.40 -1.46 25.49
C PRO A 45 -16.93 -1.79 25.76
N THR A 46 -16.65 -2.97 26.33
CA THR A 46 -15.29 -3.33 26.79
C THR A 46 -14.74 -4.64 26.24
N LYS A 47 -15.52 -5.39 25.45
CA LYS A 47 -15.14 -6.73 24.95
C LYS A 47 -15.28 -6.76 23.44
N SER A 48 -14.46 -7.57 22.77
CA SER A 48 -14.66 -7.86 21.35
C SER A 48 -15.87 -8.76 21.15
N ILE A 49 -16.40 -8.78 19.94
CA ILE A 49 -17.45 -9.73 19.55
C ILE A 49 -16.95 -10.55 18.38
N LEU A 50 -17.12 -11.87 18.48
CA LEU A 50 -16.93 -12.76 17.35
C LEU A 50 -18.28 -12.99 16.69
N ALA A 51 -18.51 -12.32 15.56
CA ALA A 51 -19.77 -12.39 14.84
C ALA A 51 -19.61 -13.21 13.56
N LYS A 52 -20.61 -14.05 13.26
CA LYS A 52 -20.70 -14.68 11.96
C LYS A 52 -21.24 -13.65 10.98
N PHE A 53 -20.55 -13.48 9.87
CA PHE A 53 -20.93 -12.56 8.81
C PHE A 53 -21.26 -13.36 7.56
N ALA A 54 -22.37 -13.03 6.91
CA ALA A 54 -22.71 -13.57 5.60
C ALA A 54 -22.88 -12.40 4.65
N LEU A 55 -22.04 -12.34 3.62
CA LEU A 55 -22.27 -11.37 2.57
C LEU A 55 -23.26 -11.99 1.56
N GLU A 56 -24.52 -11.56 1.66
CA GLU A 56 -25.59 -11.99 0.75
C GLU A 56 -26.05 -10.78 -0.07
N SER A 57 -26.12 -10.97 -1.39
CA SER A 57 -26.74 -10.04 -2.35
C SER A 57 -27.32 -10.88 -3.48
N GLU A 58 -28.31 -10.35 -4.19
CA GLU A 58 -29.06 -11.05 -5.26
C GLU A 58 -28.13 -11.67 -6.34
N ASN A 59 -26.91 -11.15 -6.49
CA ASN A 59 -25.88 -11.62 -7.43
C ASN A 59 -24.52 -11.97 -6.81
N LEU A 60 -24.45 -12.20 -5.49
CA LEU A 60 -23.20 -12.61 -4.82
C LEU A 60 -23.36 -14.02 -4.23
N PRO A 61 -22.38 -14.93 -4.45
CA PRO A 61 -22.40 -16.25 -3.83
C PRO A 61 -22.35 -16.10 -2.31
N LYS A 62 -23.09 -16.91 -1.56
CA LYS A 62 -23.05 -16.85 -0.10
C LYS A 62 -21.67 -17.27 0.40
N ASP A 63 -20.88 -16.30 0.87
CA ASP A 63 -19.66 -16.54 1.63
C ASP A 63 -19.87 -16.16 3.09
N GLU A 64 -19.46 -17.07 3.99
CA GLU A 64 -19.55 -16.88 5.43
C GLU A 64 -18.15 -16.74 6.02
N TYR A 65 -17.95 -15.73 6.86
CA TYR A 65 -16.70 -15.51 7.57
C TYR A 65 -16.99 -15.06 9.01
N TRP A 66 -16.07 -15.38 9.91
CA TRP A 66 -16.13 -14.84 11.26
C TRP A 66 -15.42 -13.50 11.28
N LEU A 67 -16.03 -12.50 11.91
CA LEU A 67 -15.44 -11.19 12.12
C LEU A 67 -15.23 -10.97 13.60
N LEU A 68 -14.01 -10.63 13.98
CA LEU A 68 -13.72 -10.06 15.28
C LEU A 68 -13.98 -8.55 15.22
N VAL A 69 -15.09 -8.14 15.82
CA VAL A 69 -15.48 -6.74 15.97
C VAL A 69 -14.85 -6.20 17.27
N PRO A 70 -14.14 -5.06 17.24
CA PRO A 70 -13.52 -4.50 18.44
C PRO A 70 -14.57 -3.96 19.43
N PRO A 71 -14.19 -3.77 20.70
CA PRO A 71 -15.04 -3.05 21.66
C PRO A 71 -15.39 -1.65 21.16
N ALA A 72 -16.60 -1.17 21.46
CA ALA A 72 -17.08 0.11 20.95
C ALA A 72 -17.77 0.95 22.04
N ALA A 73 -17.05 1.27 23.12
CA ALA A 73 -17.56 2.20 24.14
C ALA A 73 -17.93 3.56 23.51
N ASN A 74 -19.22 3.87 23.49
CA ASN A 74 -19.78 5.15 23.01
C ASN A 74 -19.58 5.45 21.50
N ARG A 75 -19.26 4.45 20.67
CA ARG A 75 -19.11 4.63 19.22
C ARG A 75 -20.35 4.10 18.51
N THR A 76 -20.89 4.89 17.59
CA THR A 76 -22.05 4.51 16.75
C THR A 76 -21.65 4.01 15.36
N GLN A 77 -20.36 4.06 15.02
CA GLN A 77 -19.81 3.62 13.73
C GLN A 77 -18.46 2.96 13.94
N LEU A 78 -18.20 1.90 13.16
CA LEU A 78 -16.93 1.20 13.06
C LEU A 78 -16.52 1.13 11.60
N GLY A 79 -15.26 1.44 11.30
CA GLY A 79 -14.70 1.20 9.97
C GLY A 79 -14.48 -0.28 9.72
N LEU A 80 -14.67 -0.74 8.48
CA LEU A 80 -14.43 -2.14 8.10
C LEU A 80 -12.97 -2.56 8.35
N SER A 81 -12.04 -1.61 8.26
CA SER A 81 -10.62 -1.75 8.62
C SER A 81 -10.34 -2.02 10.09
N GLU A 82 -11.27 -1.70 10.99
CA GLU A 82 -11.10 -1.95 12.43
C GLU A 82 -11.52 -3.39 12.79
N ILE A 83 -12.16 -4.08 11.86
CA ILE A 83 -12.65 -5.45 12.00
C ILE A 83 -11.60 -6.42 11.47
N ARG A 84 -11.49 -7.60 12.08
CA ARG A 84 -10.55 -8.65 11.65
C ARG A 84 -11.30 -9.90 11.18
N PRO A 85 -11.06 -10.38 9.95
CA PRO A 85 -11.62 -11.63 9.50
C PRO A 85 -10.88 -12.80 10.14
N VAL A 86 -11.63 -13.77 10.64
CA VAL A 86 -11.14 -14.99 11.27
C VAL A 86 -11.60 -16.17 10.43
N ARG A 87 -10.65 -17.02 10.04
CA ARG A 87 -10.92 -18.33 9.44
C ARG A 87 -10.21 -19.42 10.24
N ASN A 88 -10.92 -20.52 10.47
CA ASN A 88 -10.33 -21.70 11.06
C ASN A 88 -9.35 -22.38 10.08
N GLN A 89 -9.65 -22.35 8.78
CA GLN A 89 -8.80 -22.87 7.72
C GLN A 89 -8.93 -22.01 6.46
N TRP A 90 -7.82 -21.87 5.72
CA TRP A 90 -7.77 -21.17 4.44
C TRP A 90 -8.43 -21.99 3.33
N THR A 91 -9.22 -21.35 2.47
CA THR A 91 -9.77 -21.99 1.26
C THR A 91 -8.90 -21.70 0.05
N SER A 92 -9.07 -22.47 -1.03
CA SER A 92 -8.37 -22.22 -2.31
C SER A 92 -8.60 -20.80 -2.84
N ASN A 93 -9.78 -20.23 -2.57
CA ASN A 93 -10.12 -18.86 -2.95
C ASN A 93 -9.34 -17.81 -2.15
N ASP A 94 -9.09 -18.05 -0.86
CA ASP A 94 -8.25 -17.16 -0.06
C ASP A 94 -6.80 -17.24 -0.51
N ILE A 95 -6.31 -18.45 -0.77
CA ILE A 95 -4.94 -18.66 -1.26
C ILE A 95 -4.74 -17.92 -2.60
N GLY A 96 -5.68 -18.06 -3.53
CA GLY A 96 -5.64 -17.31 -4.80
C GLY A 96 -5.62 -15.80 -4.59
N HIS A 97 -6.48 -15.29 -3.70
CA HIS A 97 -6.52 -13.87 -3.33
C HIS A 97 -5.18 -13.38 -2.75
N GLN A 98 -4.57 -14.14 -1.85
CA GLN A 98 -3.28 -13.82 -1.24
C GLN A 98 -2.15 -13.77 -2.28
N ILE A 99 -2.12 -14.73 -3.20
CA ILE A 99 -1.13 -14.76 -4.28
C ILE A 99 -1.24 -13.50 -5.13
N GLU A 100 -2.46 -13.13 -5.55
CA GLU A 100 -2.69 -11.93 -6.36
C GLU A 100 -2.28 -10.64 -5.63
N LEU A 101 -2.64 -10.55 -4.34
CA LEU A 101 -2.30 -9.42 -3.49
C LEU A 101 -0.78 -9.29 -3.31
N PHE A 102 -0.10 -10.38 -2.99
CA PHE A 102 1.34 -10.37 -2.76
C PHE A 102 2.13 -10.13 -4.04
N ASP A 103 1.67 -10.62 -5.20
CA ASP A 103 2.27 -10.24 -6.49
C ASP A 103 2.15 -8.74 -6.74
N ALA A 104 0.96 -8.16 -6.53
CA ALA A 104 0.74 -6.73 -6.73
C ALA A 104 1.58 -5.87 -5.78
N ILE A 105 1.65 -6.21 -4.49
CA ILE A 105 2.49 -5.50 -3.50
C ILE A 105 3.99 -5.71 -3.81
N GLY A 106 4.39 -6.92 -4.22
CA GLY A 106 5.76 -7.23 -4.60
C GLY A 106 6.24 -6.34 -5.75
N ARG A 107 5.41 -6.11 -6.76
CA ARG A 107 5.69 -5.15 -7.84
C ARG A 107 5.88 -3.72 -7.33
N ILE A 108 5.04 -3.27 -6.39
CA ILE A 108 5.20 -1.95 -5.76
C ILE A 108 6.54 -1.85 -5.03
N ALA A 109 6.94 -2.89 -4.29
CA ALA A 109 8.22 -2.91 -3.58
C ALA A 109 9.41 -2.82 -4.54
N VAL A 110 9.40 -3.64 -5.60
CA VAL A 110 10.45 -3.65 -6.62
C VAL A 110 10.53 -2.31 -7.36
N PHE A 111 9.41 -1.81 -7.90
CA PHE A 111 9.43 -0.53 -8.62
C PHE A 111 9.72 0.65 -7.70
N GLY A 112 9.31 0.60 -6.43
CA GLY A 112 9.71 1.59 -5.43
C GLY A 112 11.23 1.65 -5.23
N GLY A 113 11.89 0.49 -5.17
CA GLY A 113 13.36 0.43 -5.14
C GLY A 113 14.01 0.96 -6.42
N HIS A 114 13.42 0.70 -7.59
CA HIS A 114 13.88 1.27 -8.86
C HIS A 114 13.74 2.79 -8.91
N VAL A 115 12.66 3.37 -8.37
CA VAL A 115 12.52 4.82 -8.25
C VAL A 115 13.65 5.39 -7.38
N GLU A 116 13.88 4.81 -6.20
CA GLU A 116 14.95 5.27 -5.30
C GLU A 116 16.33 5.18 -5.96
N MET A 117 16.61 4.10 -6.70
CA MET A 117 17.86 3.96 -7.44
C MET A 117 17.99 4.97 -8.59
N ALA A 118 16.92 5.19 -9.35
CA ALA A 118 16.90 6.18 -10.42
C ALA A 118 17.10 7.61 -9.88
N MET A 119 16.49 7.94 -8.74
CA MET A 119 16.72 9.20 -8.03
C MET A 119 18.18 9.38 -7.64
N LYS A 120 18.84 8.34 -7.10
CA LYS A 120 20.27 8.38 -6.77
C LYS A 120 21.13 8.65 -8.00
N LYS A 121 20.89 7.94 -9.11
CA LYS A 121 21.61 8.14 -10.38
C LYS A 121 21.47 9.58 -10.89
N VAL A 122 20.24 10.11 -10.86
CA VAL A 122 19.99 11.50 -11.26
C VAL A 122 20.78 12.47 -10.38
N LEU A 123 20.73 12.29 -9.06
CA LEU A 123 21.43 13.15 -8.11
C LEU A 123 22.95 13.14 -8.32
N ILE A 124 23.55 11.96 -8.49
CA ILE A 124 24.98 11.80 -8.78
C ILE A 124 25.35 12.52 -10.08
N THR A 125 24.58 12.30 -11.14
CA THR A 125 24.85 12.90 -12.46
C THR A 125 24.79 14.43 -12.40
N LEU A 126 23.76 14.99 -11.76
CA LEU A 126 23.60 16.44 -11.61
C LEU A 126 24.63 17.08 -10.67
N ARG A 127 25.34 16.27 -9.85
CA ARG A 127 26.47 16.67 -9.00
C ARG A 127 27.84 16.49 -9.68
N GLY A 128 27.88 16.13 -10.96
CA GLY A 128 29.12 16.00 -11.73
C GLY A 128 29.58 14.56 -11.99
N GLY A 129 28.88 13.55 -11.47
CA GLY A 129 29.11 12.15 -11.83
C GLY A 129 30.29 11.46 -11.13
N ASP A 130 31.00 12.14 -10.25
CA ASP A 130 32.20 11.59 -9.57
C ASP A 130 31.88 10.66 -8.39
N HIS A 131 30.61 10.59 -7.97
CA HIS A 131 30.16 9.81 -6.82
C HIS A 131 29.64 8.43 -7.21
N ASP A 132 29.98 7.40 -6.41
CA ASP A 132 29.43 6.05 -6.56
C ASP A 132 27.98 5.98 -6.00
N LEU A 133 27.18 5.05 -6.51
CA LEU A 133 25.85 4.71 -5.98
C LEU A 133 25.90 4.23 -4.52
N LEU A 134 27.07 3.79 -4.05
CA LEU A 134 27.34 3.38 -2.67
C LEU A 134 27.83 4.52 -1.77
N ASP A 135 27.87 5.76 -2.25
CA ASP A 135 28.31 6.89 -1.44
C ASP A 135 27.43 7.05 -0.17
N PRO A 136 28.00 6.95 1.05
CA PRO A 136 27.26 7.02 2.30
C PRO A 136 26.65 8.40 2.58
N THR A 137 27.05 9.44 1.84
CA THR A 137 26.45 10.78 1.92
C THR A 137 25.13 10.89 1.16
N LEU A 138 24.80 9.91 0.30
CA LEU A 138 23.52 9.86 -0.38
C LEU A 138 22.43 9.39 0.58
N PRO A 139 21.24 10.04 0.57
CA PRO A 139 20.13 9.58 1.36
C PRO A 139 19.73 8.13 1.03
N GLY A 140 19.41 7.37 2.07
CA GLY A 140 18.99 5.97 1.96
C GLY A 140 17.51 5.78 1.66
N ASP A 141 16.70 6.83 1.77
CA ASP A 141 15.25 6.78 1.64
C ASP A 141 14.73 7.79 0.60
N TRP A 142 13.51 7.55 0.14
CA TRP A 142 12.84 8.39 -0.86
C TRP A 142 12.76 9.86 -0.43
N ASP A 143 12.38 10.14 0.82
CA ASP A 143 12.17 11.52 1.31
C ASP A 143 13.44 12.36 1.24
N GLY A 144 14.56 11.79 1.71
CA GLY A 144 15.85 12.45 1.64
C GLY A 144 16.32 12.65 0.20
N LEU A 145 16.14 11.64 -0.66
CA LEU A 145 16.51 11.74 -2.07
C LEU A 145 15.71 12.83 -2.79
N GLU A 146 14.39 12.87 -2.60
CA GLU A 146 13.53 13.89 -3.20
C GLU A 146 13.93 15.30 -2.74
N LYS A 147 14.20 15.48 -1.45
CA LYS A 147 14.66 16.75 -0.90
C LYS A 147 15.97 17.23 -1.52
N GLU A 148 16.94 16.33 -1.71
CA GLU A 148 18.22 16.67 -2.34
C GLU A 148 18.08 16.95 -3.85
N LEU A 149 17.22 16.19 -4.54
CA LEU A 149 16.92 16.43 -5.96
C LEU A 149 16.24 17.79 -6.17
N ARG A 150 15.26 18.16 -5.33
CA ARG A 150 14.60 19.47 -5.43
C ARG A 150 15.57 20.64 -5.26
N LYS A 151 16.63 20.50 -4.45
CA LYS A 151 17.66 21.54 -4.30
C LYS A 151 18.46 21.78 -5.58
N VAL A 152 18.60 20.76 -6.43
CA VAL A 152 19.35 20.86 -7.69
C VAL A 152 18.45 21.24 -8.88
N CYS A 153 17.13 21.35 -8.68
CA CYS A 153 16.18 21.85 -9.68
C CYS A 153 16.16 23.39 -9.75
N ASP A 154 17.26 24.00 -10.19
CA ASP A 154 17.41 25.46 -10.30
C ASP A 154 16.97 26.04 -11.67
N GLY A 155 16.56 25.17 -12.60
CA GLY A 155 16.15 25.57 -13.95
C GLY A 155 17.29 25.94 -14.89
N SER A 156 18.55 25.63 -14.55
CA SER A 156 19.70 25.98 -15.39
C SER A 156 19.75 25.22 -16.72
N ASP A 157 19.11 24.05 -16.80
CA ASP A 157 19.08 23.20 -17.99
C ASP A 157 17.77 22.39 -18.09
N GLN A 158 17.52 21.80 -19.26
CA GLN A 158 16.29 21.04 -19.53
C GLN A 158 16.14 19.83 -18.61
N THR A 159 17.24 19.15 -18.26
CA THR A 159 17.23 17.98 -17.36
C THR A 159 16.69 18.36 -15.98
N ARG A 160 17.10 19.52 -15.45
CA ARG A 160 16.64 20.04 -14.15
C ARG A 160 15.19 20.48 -14.17
N ILE A 161 14.73 21.05 -15.28
CA ILE A 161 13.32 21.42 -15.49
C ILE A 161 12.46 20.14 -15.54
N ASP A 162 12.88 19.15 -16.34
CA ASP A 162 12.15 17.89 -16.48
C ASP A 162 12.14 17.08 -15.16
N LEU A 163 13.25 17.09 -14.42
CA LEU A 163 13.32 16.50 -13.08
C LEU A 163 12.28 17.12 -12.15
N LEU A 164 12.20 18.45 -12.08
CA LEU A 164 11.21 19.12 -11.23
C LEU A 164 9.79 18.70 -11.58
N GLN A 165 9.46 18.65 -12.87
CA GLN A 165 8.14 18.21 -13.33
C GLN A 165 7.84 16.77 -12.90
N ILE A 166 8.81 15.86 -12.99
CA ILE A 166 8.64 14.46 -12.56
C ILE A 166 8.34 14.37 -11.05
N LEU A 167 9.04 15.17 -10.23
CA LEU A 167 8.84 15.18 -8.78
C LEU A 167 7.47 15.77 -8.42
N ASP A 168 7.07 16.86 -9.08
CA ASP A 168 5.77 17.51 -8.85
C ASP A 168 4.60 16.60 -9.28
N ASP A 169 4.73 15.90 -10.43
CA ASP A 169 3.76 14.89 -10.87
C ASP A 169 3.59 13.79 -9.81
N ALA A 170 4.69 13.29 -9.24
CA ALA A 170 4.69 12.22 -8.25
C ALA A 170 4.10 12.66 -6.91
N GLU A 171 4.38 13.89 -6.47
CA GLU A 171 3.82 14.50 -5.27
C GLU A 171 2.31 14.73 -5.41
N SER A 172 1.88 15.32 -6.53
CA SER A 172 0.46 15.51 -6.86
C SER A 172 -0.32 14.19 -6.88
N ALA A 173 0.30 13.14 -7.42
CA ALA A 173 -0.25 11.79 -7.41
C ALA A 173 -0.16 11.07 -6.05
N GLN A 174 0.51 11.67 -5.05
CA GLN A 174 0.78 11.08 -3.73
C GLN A 174 1.45 9.70 -3.82
N LEU A 175 2.36 9.52 -4.78
CA LEU A 175 2.83 8.19 -5.18
C LEU A 175 3.62 7.49 -4.06
N ARG A 176 4.44 8.24 -3.32
CA ARG A 176 5.16 7.74 -2.15
C ARG A 176 4.21 7.28 -1.03
N ASP A 177 3.21 8.10 -0.70
CA ASP A 177 2.22 7.77 0.33
C ASP A 177 1.45 6.51 -0.06
N LYS A 178 0.97 6.43 -1.30
CA LYS A 178 0.33 5.24 -1.85
C LYS A 178 1.22 4.00 -1.76
N ARG A 179 2.49 4.09 -2.18
CA ARG A 179 3.48 2.99 -2.05
C ARG A 179 3.61 2.53 -0.60
N ASN A 180 3.82 3.46 0.32
CA ASN A 180 3.97 3.16 1.74
C ASN A 180 2.70 2.52 2.31
N ASP A 181 1.53 3.01 1.90
CA ASP A 181 0.23 2.48 2.31
C ASP A 181 0.01 1.05 1.86
N ALA A 182 0.42 0.72 0.64
CA ALA A 182 0.33 -0.63 0.12
C ALA A 182 1.32 -1.60 0.79
N ILE A 183 2.59 -1.20 0.95
CA ILE A 183 3.64 -2.04 1.53
C ILE A 183 3.44 -2.28 3.03
N HIS A 184 3.09 -1.23 3.78
CA HIS A 184 2.97 -1.28 5.24
C HIS A 184 1.51 -1.41 5.71
N GLY A 185 0.59 -1.73 4.81
CA GLY A 185 -0.80 -2.00 5.14
C GLY A 185 -0.97 -3.31 5.89
N TYR A 186 -1.94 -3.38 6.81
CA TYR A 186 -2.39 -4.66 7.36
C TYR A 186 -3.56 -5.17 6.51
N TRP A 187 -3.26 -6.03 5.55
CA TRP A 187 -4.26 -6.51 4.61
C TRP A 187 -5.10 -7.65 5.19
N TRP A 188 -6.40 -7.63 4.89
CA TRP A 188 -7.21 -8.82 5.02
C TRP A 188 -6.70 -9.85 4.02
N LEU A 189 -6.31 -11.01 4.52
CA LEU A 189 -5.84 -12.14 3.69
C LEU A 189 -6.97 -13.09 3.29
N VAL A 190 -8.17 -12.86 3.83
CA VAL A 190 -9.40 -13.61 3.53
C VAL A 190 -10.10 -12.93 2.37
N ARG A 191 -10.57 -13.71 1.38
CA ARG A 191 -11.31 -13.16 0.25
C ARG A 191 -12.65 -12.60 0.73
N ALA A 192 -12.89 -11.32 0.42
CA ALA A 192 -14.16 -10.63 0.66
C ALA A 192 -14.78 -10.23 -0.70
N HIS A 193 -15.20 -11.21 -1.51
CA HIS A 193 -15.83 -11.00 -2.83
C HIS A 193 -15.03 -10.06 -3.75
N ASN A 194 -13.74 -10.35 -3.91
CA ASN A 194 -12.78 -9.58 -4.73
C ASN A 194 -12.54 -8.15 -4.24
N ARG A 195 -13.04 -7.76 -3.07
CA ARG A 195 -12.66 -6.51 -2.45
C ARG A 195 -11.32 -6.66 -1.77
N LEU A 196 -10.53 -5.60 -1.87
CA LEU A 196 -9.35 -5.44 -1.07
C LEU A 196 -9.67 -4.60 0.17
N ILE A 197 -9.28 -5.11 1.33
CA ILE A 197 -9.50 -4.43 2.59
C ILE A 197 -8.15 -4.30 3.28
N ASN A 198 -7.70 -3.07 3.40
CA ASN A 198 -6.49 -2.71 4.13
C ASN A 198 -6.89 -2.08 5.47
N ALA A 199 -6.62 -2.82 6.53
CA ALA A 199 -6.78 -2.38 7.91
C ALA A 199 -5.55 -1.59 8.37
N ARG A 200 -5.22 -0.47 7.71
CA ARG A 200 -4.09 0.33 8.19
C ARG A 200 -4.47 1.02 9.50
N TYR A 201 -3.52 1.02 10.44
CA TYR A 201 -3.45 1.95 11.58
C TYR A 201 -3.29 3.39 11.07
N TYR A 202 -4.25 3.90 10.30
CA TYR A 202 -4.26 5.29 9.92
C TYR A 202 -4.64 6.07 11.17
N ARG A 203 -3.65 6.68 11.83
CA ARG A 203 -3.96 7.79 12.73
C ARG A 203 -4.59 8.86 11.83
N PRO A 204 -5.89 9.21 11.99
CA PRO A 204 -6.45 10.31 11.24
C PRO A 204 -5.53 11.51 11.42
N LYS A 205 -5.22 12.24 10.34
CA LYS A 205 -4.59 13.54 10.48
C LYS A 205 -5.50 14.36 11.41
N LYS A 206 -4.91 15.08 12.36
CA LYS A 206 -5.67 15.84 13.37
C LYS A 206 -6.64 16.79 12.64
N GLY A 207 -7.94 16.60 12.85
CA GLY A 207 -9.00 17.39 12.21
C GLY A 207 -9.69 16.78 10.99
N THR A 208 -9.29 15.59 10.51
CA THR A 208 -10.03 14.86 9.48
C THR A 208 -11.05 13.89 10.07
N THR A 209 -12.34 14.19 9.88
CA THR A 209 -13.49 13.31 10.14
C THR A 209 -14.41 13.39 8.92
N PRO A 210 -14.88 12.29 8.33
CA PRO A 210 -14.73 10.89 8.75
C PRO A 210 -13.35 10.31 8.42
N LEU A 211 -12.97 9.20 9.08
CA LEU A 211 -11.81 8.38 8.73
C LEU A 211 -12.02 7.85 7.30
N PRO A 212 -11.30 8.34 6.27
CA PRO A 212 -11.42 7.74 4.95
C PRO A 212 -10.65 6.43 5.01
N ILE A 213 -11.34 5.31 5.10
CA ILE A 213 -10.68 4.00 5.00
C ILE A 213 -11.31 3.22 3.87
N SER A 214 -10.91 3.62 2.67
CA SER A 214 -10.68 2.67 1.58
C SER A 214 -9.40 3.10 0.88
N ILE A 215 -8.28 2.55 1.33
CA ILE A 215 -7.02 2.68 0.62
C ILE A 215 -6.94 1.42 -0.22
N TYR A 216 -7.29 1.55 -1.50
CA TYR A 216 -7.49 0.49 -2.51
C TYR A 216 -8.81 -0.28 -2.40
N ASN A 217 -9.69 -0.13 -3.39
CA ASN A 217 -10.97 -0.86 -3.46
C ASN A 217 -10.80 -2.22 -4.15
N THR A 218 -9.90 -2.29 -5.13
CA THR A 218 -9.64 -3.49 -5.93
C THR A 218 -8.15 -3.74 -6.15
N ILE A 219 -7.80 -4.95 -6.59
CA ILE A 219 -6.43 -5.32 -6.93
C ILE A 219 -5.87 -4.47 -8.07
N GLU A 220 -6.72 -3.99 -8.97
CA GLU A 220 -6.38 -3.06 -10.04
C GLU A 220 -5.90 -1.72 -9.47
N ASP A 221 -6.51 -1.22 -8.40
CA ASP A 221 -6.05 0.02 -7.75
C ASP A 221 -4.61 -0.13 -7.22
N VAL A 222 -4.28 -1.29 -6.64
CA VAL A 222 -2.92 -1.61 -6.18
C VAL A 222 -1.96 -1.73 -7.37
N ARG A 223 -2.36 -2.44 -8.43
CA ARG A 223 -1.57 -2.57 -9.65
C ARG A 223 -1.29 -1.22 -10.31
N ALA A 224 -2.25 -0.29 -10.30
CA ALA A 224 -2.09 1.05 -10.85
C ALA A 224 -0.96 1.83 -10.15
N VAL A 225 -0.76 1.65 -8.84
CA VAL A 225 0.39 2.22 -8.12
C VAL A 225 1.70 1.67 -8.65
N SER A 226 1.79 0.35 -8.85
CA SER A 226 3.00 -0.28 -9.40
C SER A 226 3.33 0.25 -10.80
N THR A 227 2.32 0.45 -11.66
CA THR A 227 2.47 1.04 -12.99
C THR A 227 2.95 2.49 -12.92
N ALA A 228 2.38 3.29 -12.01
CA ALA A 228 2.82 4.67 -11.80
C ALA A 228 4.28 4.75 -11.30
N LEU A 229 4.68 3.86 -10.38
CA LEU A 229 6.07 3.75 -9.92
C LEU A 229 7.03 3.38 -11.05
N TYR A 230 6.64 2.40 -11.89
CA TYR A 230 7.42 2.04 -13.07
C TYR A 230 7.61 3.24 -14.00
N HIS A 231 6.55 3.98 -14.31
CA HIS A 231 6.65 5.16 -15.18
C HIS A 231 7.51 6.27 -14.59
N MET A 232 7.43 6.50 -13.28
CA MET A 232 8.31 7.45 -12.60
C MET A 232 9.78 7.02 -12.71
N ALA A 233 10.08 5.75 -12.42
CA ALA A 233 11.44 5.21 -12.54
C ALA A 233 11.97 5.33 -13.98
N ASP A 234 11.17 4.97 -14.98
CA ASP A 234 11.52 5.09 -16.39
C ASP A 234 11.80 6.54 -16.81
N LYS A 235 10.95 7.50 -16.39
CA LYS A 235 11.19 8.93 -16.63
C LYS A 235 12.50 9.40 -16.00
N LEU A 236 12.78 9.02 -14.75
CA LEU A 236 14.02 9.38 -14.05
C LEU A 236 15.26 8.76 -14.70
N GLU A 237 15.22 7.48 -15.07
CA GLU A 237 16.34 6.79 -15.74
C GLU A 237 16.66 7.47 -17.08
N LYS A 238 15.64 7.85 -17.86
CA LYS A 238 15.83 8.53 -19.16
C LYS A 238 16.49 9.90 -19.07
N LEU A 239 16.43 10.58 -17.91
CA LEU A 239 17.13 11.85 -17.72
C LEU A 239 18.65 11.70 -17.78
N VAL A 240 19.17 10.57 -17.32
CA VAL A 240 20.63 10.39 -17.11
C VAL A 240 21.22 9.19 -17.80
N THR A 241 20.38 8.26 -18.25
CA THR A 241 20.79 7.08 -19.01
C THR A 241 19.89 6.96 -20.24
N PRO A 242 20.26 7.59 -21.37
CA PRO A 242 19.43 7.54 -22.58
C PRO A 242 19.15 6.10 -23.01
N HIS A 243 20.13 5.19 -22.93
CA HIS A 243 20.02 3.80 -23.38
C HIS A 243 20.81 2.81 -22.47
N TRP A 244 20.13 2.22 -21.48
CA TRP A 244 20.65 1.13 -20.63
C TRP A 244 21.28 -0.07 -21.40
N PRO A 245 20.82 -0.44 -22.62
CA PRO A 245 21.44 -1.55 -23.34
C PRO A 245 22.90 -1.30 -23.77
N ILE A 246 23.36 -0.04 -23.86
CA ILE A 246 24.70 0.26 -24.39
C ILE A 246 25.77 0.20 -23.29
N ALA A 247 25.39 0.39 -22.03
CA ALA A 247 26.31 0.40 -20.89
C ALA A 247 26.85 -1.00 -20.52
N PHE A 248 26.23 -2.08 -21.00
CA PHE A 248 26.72 -3.47 -20.78
C PHE A 248 27.72 -3.95 -21.82
N PHE A 249 27.88 -3.21 -22.93
CA PHE A 249 28.82 -3.58 -23.98
C PHE A 249 30.04 -2.66 -23.90
N ASP A 250 30.99 -3.03 -23.03
CA ASP A 250 32.32 -2.40 -22.93
C ASP A 250 33.06 -2.34 -24.28
N ASP A 251 32.65 -3.19 -25.22
CA ASP A 251 33.17 -3.39 -26.57
C ASP A 251 32.57 -2.46 -27.64
N VAL A 252 31.52 -1.68 -27.33
CA VAL A 252 30.87 -0.77 -28.29
C VAL A 252 31.32 0.69 -28.11
N VAL A 253 31.66 1.11 -26.88
CA VAL A 253 32.18 2.47 -26.62
C VAL A 253 33.71 2.45 -26.70
N LYS A 254 34.26 2.70 -27.90
CA LYS A 254 35.69 2.95 -28.04
C LYS A 254 36.08 4.19 -27.22
N GLN A 255 36.65 3.99 -26.04
CA GLN A 255 37.27 5.10 -25.33
C GLN A 255 38.38 5.68 -26.21
N PRO A 256 38.44 7.01 -26.41
CA PRO A 256 39.58 7.62 -27.08
C PRO A 256 40.82 7.27 -26.26
N LYS A 257 41.77 6.56 -26.88
CA LYS A 257 43.08 6.32 -26.28
C LYS A 257 43.65 7.67 -25.87
N LYS A 258 43.79 7.91 -24.56
CA LYS A 258 44.64 8.99 -24.07
C LYS A 258 46.04 8.68 -24.58
N ASP A 259 46.51 9.47 -25.54
CA ASP A 259 47.92 9.48 -25.91
C ASP A 259 48.74 9.82 -24.66
N ARG A 260 49.33 8.77 -24.08
CA ARG A 260 50.43 8.90 -23.13
C ARG A 260 51.70 9.03 -23.95
N SER A 261 51.93 10.22 -24.47
CA SER A 261 53.26 10.66 -24.91
C SER A 261 53.54 12.02 -24.26
N GLY A 262 53.99 11.93 -23.01
CA GLY A 262 55.00 12.83 -22.47
C GLY A 262 56.34 12.11 -22.50
#